data_AF-A0A318P444-F1
#
_entry.id   AF-A0A318P444-F1
#
_cell.length_a   1.000
_cell.length_b   1.000
_cell.length_c   1.000
_cell.angle_alpha   90.00
_cell.angle_beta   90.00
_cell.angle_gamma   90.00
#
_symmetry.space_group_name_H-M   'P 1'
#
loop_
_entity.id
_entity.type
_entity.pdbx_description
1 polymer ?
#
loop_
_entity_poly.entity_id
_entity_poly.type
_entity_poly.pdbx_seq_one_letter_code
_entity_poly.pdbx_strand_id
1 'polypeptide(L)' 'MISVDDARALAEALRDSLRNVSAIDFGETTLSEEDRQFVRTRVWCDRRLPGGARCPLPTDHPGELCAASSGSP' A
#
# COMPACT_ATOMS: atom_id res chain seq x y z
N MET A 1 1.84 -10.99 19.77
CA MET A 1 1.51 -10.97 18.33
C MET A 1 1.40 -9.52 17.91
N ILE A 2 2.00 -9.16 16.78
CA ILE A 2 1.87 -7.85 16.15
C ILE A 2 0.46 -7.79 15.52
N SER A 3 -0.29 -6.71 15.73
CA SER A 3 -1.63 -6.57 15.12
C SER A 3 -1.52 -6.32 13.61
N VAL A 4 -2.63 -6.48 12.87
CA VAL A 4 -2.66 -6.11 11.44
C VAL A 4 -2.36 -4.63 11.23
N ASP A 5 -2.82 -3.76 12.14
CA ASP A 5 -2.53 -2.33 12.11
C ASP A 5 -1.04 -2.03 12.36
N ASP A 6 -0.42 -2.72 13.32
CA ASP A 6 1.03 -2.60 13.56
C ASP A 6 1.85 -3.09 12.35
N ALA A 7 1.44 -4.21 11.74
CA ALA A 7 2.08 -4.74 10.54
C ALA A 7 1.93 -3.79 9.34
N ARG A 8 0.79 -3.08 9.26
CA ARG A 8 0.55 -2.05 8.26
C ARG A 8 1.43 -0.82 8.48
N ALA A 9 1.51 -0.32 9.71
CA ALA A 9 2.40 0.79 10.06
C ALA A 9 3.87 0.47 9.74
N LEU A 10 4.29 -0.78 9.95
CA LEU A 10 5.62 -1.24 9.54
C LEU A 10 5.80 -1.21 8.01
N ALA A 11 4.82 -1.69 7.25
CA ALA A 11 4.88 -1.66 5.78
C ALA A 11 4.99 -0.22 5.23
N GLU A 12 4.26 0.72 5.85
CA GLU A 12 4.35 2.15 5.54
C GLU A 12 5.75 2.71 5.85
N ALA A 13 6.29 2.45 7.04
CA ALA A 13 7.63 2.89 7.43
C ALA A 13 8.74 2.31 6.53
N LEU A 14 8.62 1.04 6.12
CA LEU A 14 9.55 0.40 5.19
C LEU A 14 9.50 1.07 3.81
N ARG A 15 8.31 1.35 3.30
CA ARG A 15 8.14 2.06 2.02
C ARG A 15 8.80 3.43 2.06
N ASP A 16 8.56 4.21 3.11
CA ASP A 16 9.11 5.56 3.22
C ASP A 16 10.65 5.57 3.33
N SER A 17 11.19 4.59 4.06
CA SER A 17 12.63 4.41 4.28
C SER A 17 13.36 3.90 3.04
N LEU A 18 12.72 3.02 2.26
CA LEU A 18 13.33 2.35 1.11
C LEU A 18 12.82 2.85 -0.24
N ARG A 19 12.08 3.96 -0.29
CA ARG A 19 11.51 4.53 -1.52
C ARG A 19 12.54 4.79 -2.62
N ASN A 20 13.81 4.98 -2.25
CA ASN A 20 14.91 5.21 -3.20
C ASN A 20 15.41 3.92 -3.86
N VAL A 21 14.95 2.75 -3.43
CA VAL A 21 15.31 1.45 -3.99
C VAL A 21 14.28 1.05 -5.05
N SER A 22 14.53 1.42 -6.30
CA SER A 22 13.60 1.17 -7.42
C SER A 22 13.34 -0.31 -7.75
N ALA A 23 14.16 -1.22 -7.20
CA ALA A 23 13.97 -2.66 -7.35
C ALA A 23 12.83 -3.23 -6.48
N ILE A 24 12.28 -2.46 -5.53
CA ILE A 24 11.24 -2.91 -4.61
C ILE A 24 9.91 -2.27 -4.99
N ASP A 25 8.94 -3.09 -5.43
CA ASP A 25 7.56 -2.65 -5.64
C ASP A 25 6.75 -2.83 -4.35
N PHE A 26 6.68 -1.75 -3.56
CA PHE A 26 5.84 -1.74 -2.37
C PHE A 26 4.36 -1.93 -2.72
N GLY A 27 3.87 -1.45 -3.87
CA GLY A 27 2.45 -1.51 -4.24
C GLY A 27 1.84 -2.92 -4.29
N GLU A 28 2.66 -3.96 -4.29
CA GLU A 28 2.25 -5.37 -4.29
C GLU A 28 2.31 -6.03 -2.90
N THR A 29 2.60 -5.27 -1.83
CA THR A 29 2.64 -5.83 -0.47
C THR A 29 1.26 -6.23 0.02
N THR A 30 1.21 -7.40 0.65
CA THR A 30 0.02 -7.95 1.28
C THR A 30 0.32 -8.34 2.72
N LEU A 31 -0.70 -8.25 3.57
CA LEU A 31 -0.68 -8.68 4.95
C LEU A 31 -1.67 -9.82 5.15
N SER A 32 -1.31 -10.72 6.05
CA SER A 32 -2.16 -11.80 6.50
C SER A 32 -2.05 -11.91 8.00
N GLU A 33 -3.17 -12.15 8.67
CA GLU A 33 -3.12 -12.59 10.07
C GLU A 33 -2.49 -13.98 10.13
N GLU A 34 -1.73 -14.26 11.18
CA GLU A 34 -1.03 -15.54 11.37
C GLU A 34 -1.98 -16.75 11.32
N ASP A 35 -3.17 -16.61 11.91
CA ASP A 35 -4.21 -17.64 11.91
C ASP A 35 -5.00 -17.70 10.59
N ARG A 36 -4.80 -16.72 9.70
CA ARG A 36 -5.51 -16.59 8.41
C ARG A 36 -4.52 -16.28 7.28
N GLN A 37 -3.43 -17.02 7.20
CA GLN A 37 -2.36 -16.85 6.19
C GLN A 37 -2.82 -16.93 4.73
N PHE A 38 -3.97 -17.56 4.46
CA PHE A 38 -4.57 -17.62 3.13
C PHE A 38 -5.30 -16.32 2.74
N VAL A 39 -5.62 -15.46 3.71
CA VAL A 39 -6.23 -14.14 3.47
C VAL A 39 -5.12 -13.13 3.28
N ARG A 40 -4.95 -12.63 2.05
CA ARG A 40 -3.96 -11.61 1.70
C ARG A 40 -4.64 -10.27 1.46
N THR A 41 -4.56 -9.38 2.43
CA THR A 41 -5.08 -8.02 2.32
C THR A 41 -3.99 -7.13 1.75
N ARG A 42 -4.26 -6.38 0.68
CA ARG A 42 -3.30 -5.39 0.17
C ARG A 42 -3.12 -4.25 1.16
N VAL A 43 -1.90 -3.75 1.29
CA VAL A 43 -1.60 -2.57 2.12
C VAL A 43 -1.99 -1.29 1.40
N TRP A 44 -1.70 -1.22 0.11
CA TRP A 44 -1.95 -0.05 -0.74
C TRP A 44 -3.09 -0.29 -1.73
N CYS A 45 -3.74 0.80 -2.12
CA CYS A 45 -4.80 0.79 -3.11
C CYS A 45 -4.28 0.24 -4.45
N ASP A 46 -5.03 -0.69 -5.03
CA ASP A 46 -4.67 -1.34 -6.29
C ASP A 46 -5.18 -0.58 -7.52
N ARG A 47 -5.97 0.48 -7.33
CA ARG A 47 -6.54 1.28 -8.41
C ARG A 47 -5.43 1.88 -9.28
N ARG A 48 -5.55 1.67 -10.59
CA ARG A 48 -4.69 2.32 -11.58
C ARG A 48 -5.16 3.75 -11.83
N LEU A 49 -4.23 4.69 -11.76
CA LEU A 49 -4.42 6.10 -12.05
C LEU A 49 -4.21 6.37 -13.55
N PRO A 50 -4.70 7.51 -14.07
CA PRO A 50 -4.29 8.01 -15.38
C PRO A 50 -2.75 8.07 -15.45
N GLY A 51 -2.15 7.48 -16.49
CA GLY A 51 -0.69 7.31 -16.58
C GLY A 51 -0.18 5.93 -16.15
N GLY A 52 -1.06 5.03 -15.70
CA GLY A 52 -0.75 3.61 -15.53
C GLY A 52 -0.12 3.22 -14.18
N ALA A 53 0.29 4.20 -13.38
CA ALA A 53 0.74 3.99 -12.00
C ALA A 53 -0.44 3.56 -11.10
N ARG A 54 -0.15 2.83 -10.02
CA ARG A 54 -1.13 2.54 -8.96
C ARG A 54 -1.26 3.72 -8.01
N CYS A 55 -2.42 3.84 -7.36
CA CYS A 55 -2.63 4.83 -6.32
C CYS A 55 -1.63 4.60 -5.16
N PRO A 56 -0.92 5.64 -4.71
CA PRO A 56 0.06 5.48 -3.64
C PRO A 56 -0.59 5.39 -2.26
N LEU A 57 -1.90 5.59 -2.14
CA LEU A 57 -2.59 5.67 -0.85
C LEU A 57 -2.87 4.28 -0.25
N PRO A 58 -3.02 4.19 1.07
CA PRO A 58 -3.36 2.93 1.74
C PRO A 58 -4.74 2.39 1.37
N THR A 59 -4.97 1.07 1.36
CA THR A 59 -6.13 0.44 0.70
C THR A 59 -7.53 0.87 1.19
N ASP A 60 -7.65 1.42 2.40
CA ASP A 60 -8.90 1.83 3.04
C ASP A 60 -9.19 3.34 2.90
N HIS A 61 -8.40 4.04 2.07
CA HIS A 61 -8.59 5.46 1.86
C HIS A 61 -9.91 5.75 1.11
N PRO A 62 -10.52 6.95 1.31
CA PRO A 62 -11.68 7.37 0.53
C PRO A 62 -11.37 7.38 -0.97
N GLY A 63 -12.14 6.66 -1.77
CA GLY A 63 -11.83 6.41 -3.19
C GLY A 63 -11.74 7.65 -4.08
N GLU A 64 -12.35 8.76 -3.65
CA GLU A 64 -12.25 10.08 -4.29
C GLU A 64 -10.80 10.60 -4.30
N LEU A 65 -10.01 10.23 -3.27
CA LEU A 65 -8.61 10.62 -3.15
C LEU A 65 -7.68 9.86 -4.12
N CYS A 66 -8.15 8.77 -4.75
CA CYS A 66 -7.36 8.12 -5.80
C CYS A 66 -7.06 9.13 -6.92
N ALA A 67 -8.07 9.88 -7.36
CA ALA A 67 -7.94 10.82 -8.47
C ALA A 67 -7.10 12.06 -8.09
N ALA A 68 -7.14 12.47 -6.82
CA ALA A 68 -6.31 13.58 -6.31
C ALA A 68 -4.81 13.22 -6.28
N SER A 69 -4.48 11.95 -6.07
CA SER A 69 -3.08 11.46 -6.05
C SER A 69 -2.40 11.49 -7.42
N SER A 70 -3.18 11.50 -8.51
CA SER A 70 -2.68 11.60 -9.89
C SER A 70 -2.25 13.02 -10.29
N GLY A 71 -2.45 14.01 -9.42
CA GLY A 71 -2.17 15.42 -9.72
C GLY A 71 -1.59 16.18 -8.54
N SER A 72 -0.28 16.10 -8.37
CA SER A 72 0.51 17.25 -7.92
C SER A 72 1.76 17.36 -8.79
N PRO A 73 2.10 18.57 -9.29
CA PRO A 73 3.42 18.84 -9.86
C PRO A 73 4.53 18.72 -8.80
#